data_AF-A0AAD6UT73-F1
#
_entry.id   AF-A0AAD6UT73-F1
#
_cell.length_a   1.000
_cell.length_b   1.000
_cell.length_c   1.000
_cell.angle_alpha   90.00
_cell.angle_beta   90.00
_cell.angle_gamma   90.00
#
_symmetry.space_group_name_H-M   'P 1'
#
loop_
_entity.id
_entity.type
_entity.pdbx_description
1 polymer ?
#
loop_
_entity_poly.entity_id
_entity_poly.type
_entity_poly.pdbx_seq_one_letter_code
_entity_poly.pdbx_strand_id
1 'polypeptide(L)'
;MPSHREYSNDIWLQVLGNVPKDTLPAVSLTNNTLRRLVRPLLFTHLDFHPYARGERGIALLPSSEEVERSMERLHFWRSDEIASFVRSIKI
;
A
#
# COMPACT_ATOMS: atom_id res chain seq x y z
N MET A 1 -2.57 -29.20 -19.43
CA MET A 1 -1.30 -28.44 -19.53
C MET A 1 -1.56 -27.03 -19.02
N PRO A 2 -0.88 -26.58 -17.96
CA PRO A 2 -1.04 -25.22 -17.47
C PRO A 2 -0.53 -24.24 -18.53
N SER A 3 -1.34 -23.23 -18.84
CA SER A 3 -1.03 -22.26 -19.88
C SER A 3 0.21 -21.44 -19.48
N HIS A 4 1.14 -21.21 -20.41
CA HIS A 4 2.39 -20.47 -20.18
C HIS A 4 2.22 -19.07 -19.55
N ARG A 5 1.00 -18.53 -19.47
CA ARG A 5 0.68 -17.24 -18.88
C ARG A 5 0.66 -17.24 -17.34
N GLU A 6 0.33 -18.37 -16.70
CA GLU A 6 0.18 -18.42 -15.23
C GLU A 6 1.55 -18.40 -14.54
N TYR A 7 2.54 -19.11 -15.07
CA TYR A 7 3.93 -19.07 -14.58
C TYR A 7 4.55 -17.67 -14.59
N SER A 8 4.08 -16.78 -15.47
CA SER A 8 4.60 -15.41 -15.58
C SER A 8 4.33 -14.60 -14.31
N ASN A 9 3.13 -14.70 -13.73
CA ASN A 9 2.73 -13.82 -12.62
C ASN A 9 3.51 -14.12 -11.33
N ASP A 10 3.72 -15.40 -11.00
CA ASP A 10 4.46 -15.78 -9.80
C ASP A 10 5.94 -15.36 -9.90
N ILE A 11 6.54 -15.51 -11.08
CA ILE A 11 7.89 -15.03 -11.35
C ILE A 11 7.95 -13.50 -11.23
N TRP A 12 6.99 -12.78 -11.81
CA TRP A 12 6.92 -11.33 -11.67
C TRP A 12 6.73 -10.91 -10.21
N LEU A 13 5.92 -11.60 -9.42
CA LEU A 13 5.75 -11.32 -7.99
C LEU A 13 7.06 -11.54 -7.21
N GLN A 14 7.83 -12.58 -7.54
CA GLN A 14 9.15 -12.79 -6.95
C GLN A 14 10.13 -11.69 -7.34
N VAL A 15 10.17 -11.30 -8.61
CA VAL A 15 11.02 -10.19 -9.08
C VAL A 15 10.64 -8.89 -8.36
N LEU A 16 9.35 -8.54 -8.36
CA LEU A 16 8.83 -7.34 -7.71
C LEU A 16 9.01 -7.36 -6.18
N GLY A 17 8.99 -8.54 -5.56
CA GLY A 17 9.29 -8.71 -4.13
C GLY A 17 10.73 -8.36 -3.74
N ASN A 18 11.67 -8.39 -4.70
CA ASN A 18 13.06 -7.98 -4.50
C ASN A 18 13.31 -6.49 -4.83
N VAL A 19 12.30 -5.81 -5.37
CA VAL A 19 12.40 -4.39 -5.74
C VAL A 19 12.15 -3.52 -4.49
N PRO A 20 12.91 -2.43 -4.29
CA PRO A 20 12.68 -1.51 -3.17
C PRO A 20 11.24 -0.96 -3.17
N LYS A 21 10.59 -0.97 -1.99
CA LYS A 21 9.15 -0.64 -1.87
C LYS A 21 8.80 0.78 -2.35
N ASP A 22 9.73 1.72 -2.24
CA ASP A 22 9.63 3.10 -2.70
C ASP A 22 9.56 3.21 -4.24
N THR A 23 10.05 2.22 -4.97
CA THR A 23 10.02 2.20 -6.45
C THR A 23 8.78 1.49 -7.02
N LEU A 24 8.11 0.65 -6.22
CA LEU A 24 6.91 -0.08 -6.62
C LEU A 24 5.77 0.82 -7.14
N PRO A 25 5.49 2.02 -6.58
CA PRO A 25 4.49 2.92 -7.16
C PRO A 25 4.80 3.30 -8.60
N ALA A 26 6.06 3.59 -8.93
CA ALA A 26 6.46 3.92 -10.30
C ALA A 26 6.29 2.71 -11.25
N VAL A 27 6.64 1.50 -10.79
CA VAL A 27 6.44 0.27 -11.56
C VAL A 27 4.96 0.03 -11.86
N SER A 28 4.07 0.35 -10.91
CA SER A 28 2.62 0.22 -11.09
C SER A 28 2.05 1.08 -12.22
N LEU A 29 2.74 2.16 -12.62
CA LEU A 29 2.33 3.06 -13.69
C LEU A 29 2.74 2.56 -15.09
N THR A 30 3.60 1.55 -15.18
CA THR A 30 4.16 1.08 -16.45
C THR A 30 3.10 0.39 -17.32
N ASN A 31 2.27 -0.47 -16.73
CA ASN A 31 1.13 -1.09 -17.41
C ASN A 31 0.11 -1.67 -16.41
N ASN A 32 -1.08 -2.04 -16.91
CA ASN A 32 -2.17 -2.58 -16.09
C ASN A 32 -1.83 -3.91 -15.40
N THR A 33 -0.99 -4.75 -16.02
CA THR A 33 -0.58 -6.04 -15.43
C THR A 33 0.28 -5.82 -14.20
N LEU A 34 1.33 -5.00 -14.32
CA LEU A 34 2.22 -4.62 -13.22
C LEU A 34 1.45 -3.85 -12.14
N ARG A 35 0.51 -2.97 -12.53
CA ARG A 35 -0.39 -2.32 -11.58
C ARG A 35 -1.12 -3.34 -10.71
N ARG A 36 -1.68 -4.39 -11.31
CA ARG A 36 -2.39 -5.45 -10.59
C ARG A 36 -1.47 -6.28 -9.71
N LEU A 37 -0.27 -6.62 -10.17
CA LEU A 37 0.70 -7.43 -9.44
C LEU A 37 1.36 -6.69 -8.27
N VAL A 38 1.57 -5.39 -8.41
CA VAL A 38 2.22 -4.55 -7.39
C VAL A 38 1.27 -4.20 -6.24
N ARG A 39 -0.04 -4.07 -6.50
CA ARG A 39 -1.06 -3.77 -5.46
C ARG A 39 -0.92 -4.59 -4.18
N PRO A 40 -0.88 -5.94 -4.21
CA PRO A 40 -0.74 -6.73 -3.00
C PRO A 40 0.59 -6.51 -2.26
N LEU A 41 1.63 -5.99 -2.92
CA LEU A 41 2.93 -5.65 -2.33
C LEU A 41 2.96 -4.25 -1.71
N LEU A 42 2.21 -3.30 -2.29
CA LEU A 42 2.10 -1.93 -1.77
C LEU A 42 1.18 -1.84 -0.56
N PHE A 43 0.08 -2.58 -0.59
CA PHE A 43 -1.01 -2.43 0.38
C PHE A 43 -1.07 -3.58 1.40
N THR A 44 0.05 -4.26 1.64
CA THR A 44 0.10 -5.37 2.62
C THR A 44 0.05 -4.88 4.07
N HIS A 45 0.68 -3.74 4.35
CA HIS A 45 0.86 -3.24 5.71
C HIS A 45 0.46 -1.77 5.78
N LEU A 46 -0.55 -1.47 6.58
CA LEU A 46 -0.95 -0.11 6.89
C LEU A 46 -0.24 0.34 8.17
N ASP A 47 0.50 1.44 8.09
CA ASP A 47 1.04 2.15 9.25
C ASP A 47 0.28 3.49 9.39
N PHE A 48 -0.53 3.60 10.44
CA PHE A 48 -1.44 4.71 10.65
C PHE A 48 -1.12 5.41 11.97
N HIS A 49 -0.58 6.62 11.88
CA HIS A 49 -0.27 7.44 13.06
C HIS A 49 -1.34 8.54 13.20
N PRO A 50 -2.28 8.44 14.15
CA PRO A 50 -3.36 9.42 14.31
C PRO A 50 -2.91 10.78 14.83
N TYR A 51 -1.66 10.91 15.29
CA TYR A 51 -1.13 12.12 15.89
C TYR A 51 0.16 12.54 15.18
N ALA A 52 0.31 13.84 14.95
CA ALA A 52 1.60 14.42 14.61
C ALA A 52 2.51 14.31 15.85
N ARG A 53 3.62 13.58 15.75
CA ARG A 53 4.69 13.65 16.74
C ARG A 53 5.43 14.97 16.55
N GLY A 54 5.25 15.92 17.47
CA GLY A 54 6.11 17.10 17.53
C GLY A 54 7.57 16.71 17.80
N GLU A 55 8.50 17.61 17.52
CA GLU A 55 9.97 17.41 17.61
C GLU A 55 10.49 16.94 19.00
N ARG A 56 9.63 16.87 20.03
CA ARG A 56 9.98 16.48 21.40
C ARG A 56 9.03 15.45 22.03
N GLY A 57 8.31 14.67 21.23
CA GLY A 57 7.39 13.64 21.75
C GLY A 57 6.09 14.20 22.36
N ILE A 58 5.83 15.50 22.19
CA ILE A 58 4.55 16.10 22.52
C ILE A 58 3.58 15.76 21.39
N ALA A 59 2.48 15.08 21.73
CA ALA A 59 1.39 14.85 20.79
C ALA A 59 0.70 16.20 20.51
N LEU A 60 0.77 16.64 19.25
CA LEU A 60 0.01 17.80 18.81
C LEU A 60 -1.36 17.35 18.34
N LEU A 61 -2.39 18.13 18.66
CA LEU A 61 -3.70 17.93 18.07
C LEU A 61 -3.60 18.20 16.57
N PRO A 62 -4.02 17.27 15.70
CA PRO A 62 -4.02 17.49 14.27
C PRO A 62 -5.02 18.58 13.91
N SER A 63 -4.71 19.35 12.87
CA SER A 63 -5.65 20.26 12.24
C SER A 63 -6.83 19.49 11.64
N SER A 64 -7.97 20.17 11.44
CA SER A 64 -9.14 19.54 10.81
C SER A 64 -8.84 18.95 9.42
N GLU A 65 -7.98 19.60 8.64
CA GLU A 65 -7.54 19.12 7.33
C GLU A 65 -6.72 17.81 7.43
N GLU A 66 -5.85 17.70 8.44
CA GLU A 66 -5.09 16.47 8.69
C GLU A 66 -5.99 15.32 9.14
N VAL A 67 -7.02 15.62 9.93
CA VAL A 67 -8.05 14.63 10.31
C VAL A 67 -8.81 14.16 9.08
N GLU A 68 -9.26 15.06 8.21
CA GLU A 68 -9.98 14.72 6.99
C GLU A 68 -9.14 13.86 6.04
N ARG A 69 -7.89 14.24 5.78
CA ARG A 69 -6.95 13.41 5.00
C ARG A 69 -6.71 12.04 5.61
N SER A 70 -6.63 11.97 6.93
CA SER A 70 -6.46 10.69 7.64
C SER A 70 -7.70 9.80 7.47
N MET A 71 -8.90 10.39 7.52
CA MET A 71 -10.16 9.69 7.26
C MET A 71 -10.24 9.20 5.81
N GLU A 72 -9.89 10.04 4.83
CA GLU A 72 -9.85 9.64 3.41
C GLU A 72 -8.90 8.48 3.18
N ARG A 73 -7.70 8.51 3.80
CA ARG A 73 -6.76 7.39 3.76
C ARG A 73 -7.40 6.14 4.33
N LEU A 74 -8.00 6.20 5.52
CA LEU A 74 -8.68 5.03 6.10
C LEU A 74 -9.80 4.49 5.20
N HIS A 75 -10.59 5.36 4.57
CA HIS A 75 -11.61 4.96 3.60
C HIS A 75 -11.01 4.27 2.37
N PHE A 76 -9.91 4.79 1.84
CA PHE A 76 -9.18 4.15 0.75
C PHE A 76 -8.70 2.74 1.12
N TRP A 77 -8.07 2.59 2.29
CA TRP A 77 -7.57 1.29 2.78
C TRP A 77 -8.69 0.29 3.08
N ARG A 78 -9.89 0.78 3.43
CA ARG A 78 -11.10 -0.03 3.65
C ARG A 78 -11.81 -0.43 2.35
N SER A 79 -11.50 0.19 1.20
CA SER A 79 -12.20 -0.10 -0.06
C SER A 79 -12.08 -1.57 -0.47
N ASP A 80 -13.09 -2.12 -1.14
CA ASP A 80 -13.12 -3.52 -1.58
C ASP A 80 -11.90 -3.90 -2.44
N GLU A 81 -11.37 -2.93 -3.18
CA GLU A 81 -10.20 -3.11 -4.05
C GLU A 81 -8.90 -3.31 -3.25
N ILE A 82 -8.80 -2.75 -2.04
CA ILE A 82 -7.56 -2.72 -1.25
C ILE A 82 -7.64 -3.60 0.00
N ALA A 83 -8.80 -3.66 0.65
CA ALA A 83 -9.00 -4.33 1.93
C ALA A 83 -8.54 -5.79 1.92
N SER A 84 -8.74 -6.50 0.81
CA SER A 84 -8.32 -7.91 0.65
C SER A 84 -6.79 -8.11 0.67
N PHE A 85 -6.01 -7.06 0.45
CA PHE A 85 -4.55 -7.11 0.46
C PHE A 85 -3.92 -6.79 1.82
N VAL A 86 -4.67 -6.13 2.72
CA VAL A 86 -4.15 -5.69 4.02
C VAL A 86 -4.00 -6.88 4.95
N ARG A 87 -2.77 -7.14 5.42
CA ARG A 87 -2.45 -8.25 6.34
C ARG A 87 -2.14 -7.78 7.76
N SER A 88 -1.72 -6.53 7.93
CA SER A 88 -1.52 -5.97 9.26
C SER A 88 -1.77 -4.47 9.28
N ILE A 89 -2.20 -3.99 10.44
CA ILE A 89 -2.37 -2.58 10.74
C ILE A 89 -1.51 -2.27 11.97
N LYS A 90 -0.69 -1.23 11.87
CA LYS A 90 0.04 -0.63 12.98
C LYS A 90 -0.57 0.75 13.25
N ILE A 91 -0.86 1.01 14.52
CA ILE A 91 -1.44 2.26 15.03
C ILE A 91 -0.45 2.90 16.00
#